data_AF-A0A2X1IWX4-F1
#
_entry.id   AF-A0A2X1IWX4-F1
#
_cell.length_a   1.000
_cell.length_b   1.000
_cell.length_c   1.000
_cell.angle_alpha   90.00
_cell.angle_beta   90.00
_cell.angle_gamma   90.00
#
_symmetry.space_group_name_H-M   'P 1'
#
loop_
_entity.id
_entity.type
_entity.pdbx_description
1 polymer ?
#
loop_
_entity_poly.entity_id
_entity_poly.type
_entity_poly.pdbx_seq_one_letter_code
_entity_poly.pdbx_strand_id
1 'polypeptide(L)'
;MCCQWILVDPQQVQEFVDHAWYRYPNDQVGRHPFDGITDPWYNPGDVKGSDTNIQQLNEQERYSWIKAPRWRGNAMEVGPLARTLIAYHKGDAATVESVDRMMSALNLPLSGIQSTLGRILCRAHEAQWAAGKLQYFFDKLMTNLKNGNLATASTEKWEPATWPTECRGVGFTEAPRGALGHWAAISRWQD
;
A
#
# COMPACT_ATOMS: atom_id res chain seq x y z
N MET A 1 -10.21 -15.55 -0.46
CA MET A 1 -9.08 -16.35 0.06
C MET A 1 -7.81 -16.30 -0.81
N CYS A 2 -7.86 -15.94 -2.12
CA CYS A 2 -6.66 -15.96 -2.98
C CYS A 2 -5.63 -14.85 -2.66
N CYS A 3 -6.05 -13.64 -2.26
CA CYS A 3 -5.12 -12.51 -2.05
C CYS A 3 -4.27 -12.59 -0.77
N GLN A 4 -4.65 -13.40 0.22
CA GLN A 4 -3.97 -13.40 1.53
C GLN A 4 -2.60 -14.10 1.48
N TRP A 5 -2.41 -15.02 0.53
CA TRP A 5 -1.14 -15.70 0.28
C TRP A 5 -0.08 -14.79 -0.38
N ILE A 6 -0.52 -13.78 -1.12
CA ILE A 6 0.36 -12.87 -1.89
C ILE A 6 1.23 -12.02 -0.94
N LEU A 7 0.70 -11.61 0.20
CA LEU A 7 1.39 -10.72 1.16
C LEU A 7 2.17 -11.47 2.25
N VAL A 8 2.17 -12.81 2.23
CA VAL A 8 2.93 -13.65 3.18
C VAL A 8 4.14 -14.28 2.50
N ASP A 9 4.15 -14.36 1.17
CA ASP A 9 5.27 -14.85 0.37
C ASP A 9 6.48 -13.92 0.52
N PRO A 10 7.60 -14.39 1.12
CA PRO A 10 8.77 -13.57 1.39
C PRO A 10 9.52 -13.13 0.12
N GLN A 11 9.22 -13.70 -1.03
CA GLN A 11 9.81 -13.33 -2.33
C GLN A 11 9.04 -12.20 -3.05
N GLN A 12 7.95 -11.69 -2.45
CA GLN A 12 7.14 -10.63 -3.04
C GLN A 12 7.49 -9.26 -2.50
N VAL A 13 6.82 -8.82 -1.44
CA VAL A 13 7.03 -7.49 -0.86
C VAL A 13 8.31 -7.53 -0.03
N GLN A 14 9.29 -6.74 -0.43
CA GLN A 14 10.55 -6.59 0.30
C GLN A 14 10.93 -5.11 0.39
N GLU A 15 11.50 -4.70 1.51
CA GLU A 15 12.06 -3.36 1.69
C GLU A 15 13.59 -3.40 1.74
N PHE A 16 14.21 -2.50 0.99
CA PHE A 16 15.66 -2.29 0.92
C PHE A 16 16.05 -0.99 1.63
N VAL A 17 17.31 -0.92 2.12
CA VAL A 17 17.82 0.21 2.91
C VAL A 17 19.25 0.66 2.54
N ASP A 18 19.83 0.10 1.48
CA ASP A 18 21.12 0.50 0.90
C ASP A 18 21.22 2.01 0.64
N HIS A 19 20.13 2.63 0.18
CA HIS A 19 20.03 4.08 -0.05
C HIS A 19 19.15 4.82 0.98
N ALA A 20 18.86 4.22 2.13
CA ALA A 20 18.05 4.81 3.19
C ALA A 20 18.80 4.87 4.53
N TRP A 21 18.38 5.77 5.42
CA TRP A 21 18.99 6.00 6.73
C TRP A 21 18.55 4.96 7.77
N TYR A 22 18.82 3.68 7.48
CA TYR A 22 18.56 2.54 8.38
C TYR A 22 19.69 1.51 8.34
N ARG A 23 19.77 0.69 9.39
CA ARG A 23 20.71 -0.43 9.49
C ARG A 23 20.02 -1.75 9.26
N TYR A 24 20.53 -2.52 8.30
CA TYR A 24 20.30 -3.97 8.17
C TYR A 24 21.62 -4.71 8.40
N PRO A 25 21.58 -6.00 8.82
CA PRO A 25 22.77 -6.84 8.88
C PRO A 25 23.49 -7.00 7.53
N ASN A 26 22.71 -7.02 6.44
CA ASN A 26 23.19 -6.95 5.06
C ASN A 26 22.24 -6.02 4.30
N ASP A 27 22.74 -4.88 3.83
CA ASP A 27 21.96 -3.85 3.13
C ASP A 27 21.76 -4.15 1.63
N GLN A 28 22.46 -5.15 1.08
CA GLN A 28 22.35 -5.57 -0.32
C GLN A 28 21.12 -6.46 -0.59
N VAL A 29 20.35 -6.82 0.44
CA VAL A 29 19.18 -7.70 0.33
C VAL A 29 17.95 -7.06 0.94
N GLY A 30 16.82 -7.25 0.28
CA GLY A 30 15.52 -6.81 0.76
C GLY A 30 14.99 -7.74 1.85
N ARG A 31 14.21 -7.17 2.77
CA ARG A 31 13.56 -7.94 3.85
C ARG A 31 12.05 -7.87 3.70
N HIS A 32 11.38 -9.01 3.79
CA HIS A 32 9.92 -9.04 3.89
C HIS A 32 9.48 -8.38 5.21
N PRO A 33 8.34 -7.67 5.29
CA PRO A 33 7.96 -6.92 6.49
C PRO A 33 7.85 -7.73 7.79
N PHE A 34 7.50 -9.02 7.73
CA PHE A 34 7.56 -9.89 8.92
C PHE A 34 8.98 -10.05 9.48
N ASP A 35 10.00 -9.92 8.63
CA ASP A 35 11.42 -9.94 9.00
C ASP A 35 12.01 -8.52 9.02
N GLY A 36 11.16 -7.49 8.91
CA GLY A 36 11.55 -6.09 8.76
C GLY A 36 12.29 -5.56 10.00
N ILE A 37 13.26 -4.68 9.77
CA ILE A 37 14.02 -4.02 10.84
C ILE A 37 13.86 -2.51 10.65
N THR A 38 13.65 -1.79 11.75
CA THR A 38 13.63 -0.32 11.73
C THR A 38 14.58 0.19 12.81
N ASP A 39 15.88 0.13 12.48
CA ASP A 39 16.98 0.68 13.29
C ASP A 39 17.50 1.96 12.58
N PRO A 40 17.09 3.16 13.02
CA PRO A 40 17.38 4.41 12.32
C PRO A 40 18.87 4.75 12.41
N TRP A 41 19.43 5.17 11.28
CA TRP A 41 20.83 5.56 11.18
C TRP A 41 20.98 6.74 10.23
N TYR A 42 20.92 7.94 10.80
CA TYR A 42 21.20 9.16 10.05
C TYR A 42 22.66 9.18 9.63
N ASN A 43 22.90 8.91 8.35
CA ASN A 43 24.21 8.91 7.75
C ASN A 43 24.07 9.40 6.30
N PRO A 44 24.10 10.72 6.08
CA PRO A 44 23.93 11.29 4.75
C PRO A 44 25.19 11.13 3.87
N GLY A 45 26.29 10.62 4.42
CA GLY A 45 27.52 10.34 3.66
C GLY A 45 28.26 11.61 3.22
N ASP A 46 28.91 11.52 2.06
CA ASP A 46 29.69 12.63 1.47
C ASP A 46 28.79 13.64 0.75
N VAL A 47 28.01 14.38 1.54
CA VAL A 47 27.16 15.46 1.02
C VAL A 47 27.95 16.71 0.68
N LYS A 48 27.44 17.50 -0.26
CA LYS A 48 27.87 18.89 -0.38
C LYS A 48 27.34 19.67 0.83
N GLY A 49 28.23 20.19 1.68
CA GLY A 49 27.88 20.89 2.92
C GLY A 49 28.30 20.09 4.15
N SER A 50 27.41 19.90 5.11
CA SER A 50 27.60 18.99 6.26
C SER A 50 26.33 18.19 6.55
N ASP A 51 26.42 17.19 7.40
CA ASP A 51 25.30 16.39 7.89
C ASP A 51 24.16 17.23 8.50
N THR A 52 24.45 18.38 9.10
CA THR A 52 23.45 19.31 9.63
C THR A 52 23.17 20.51 8.73
N ASN A 53 23.82 20.61 7.56
CA ASN A 53 23.65 21.71 6.61
C ASN A 53 23.88 21.22 5.17
N ILE A 54 22.97 20.35 4.73
CA ILE A 54 23.04 19.69 3.42
C ILE A 54 22.67 20.70 2.33
N GLN A 55 23.60 20.93 1.39
CA GLN A 55 23.35 21.68 0.16
C GLN A 55 22.90 20.76 -0.97
N GLN A 56 23.50 19.57 -1.06
CA GLN A 56 23.14 18.51 -2.01
C GLN A 56 23.35 17.16 -1.33
N LEU A 57 22.34 16.29 -1.39
CA LEU A 57 22.45 14.89 -0.99
C LEU A 57 23.39 14.15 -1.95
N ASN A 58 24.03 13.09 -1.47
CA ASN A 58 24.75 12.13 -2.30
C ASN A 58 23.84 10.93 -2.59
N GLU A 59 23.19 10.88 -3.74
CA GLU A 59 22.27 9.80 -4.10
C GLU A 59 22.96 8.48 -4.46
N GLN A 60 24.29 8.47 -4.63
CA GLN A 60 25.07 7.24 -4.73
C GLN A 60 25.21 6.54 -3.36
N GLU A 61 24.87 7.22 -2.26
CA GLU A 61 24.87 6.70 -0.90
C GLU A 61 23.46 6.77 -0.27
N ARG A 62 23.36 6.84 1.05
CA ARG A 62 22.08 6.91 1.78
C ARG A 62 21.55 8.34 1.81
N TYR A 63 20.33 8.54 1.32
CA TYR A 63 19.81 9.91 1.12
C TYR A 63 18.38 10.14 1.62
N SER A 64 17.75 9.17 2.29
CA SER A 64 16.32 9.28 2.64
C SER A 64 15.92 8.52 3.91
N TRP A 65 14.91 9.03 4.61
CA TRP A 65 14.18 8.31 5.66
C TRP A 65 13.13 7.33 5.10
N ILE A 66 12.89 7.34 3.79
CA ILE A 66 11.94 6.45 3.14
C ILE A 66 12.71 5.19 2.71
N LYS A 67 12.29 4.02 3.20
CA LYS A 67 12.80 2.73 2.72
C LYS A 67 12.41 2.48 1.26
N ALA A 68 13.04 1.52 0.60
CA ALA A 68 12.80 1.21 -0.81
C ALA A 68 11.99 -0.10 -0.97
N PRO A 69 10.65 -0.09 -0.90
CA PRO A 69 9.84 -1.27 -1.16
C PRO A 69 9.93 -1.70 -2.63
N ARG A 70 9.96 -3.00 -2.87
CA ARG A 70 9.95 -3.66 -4.18
C ARG A 70 8.97 -4.83 -4.17
N TRP A 71 8.39 -5.14 -5.32
CA TRP A 71 7.58 -6.35 -5.50
C TRP A 71 8.31 -7.30 -6.46
N ARG A 72 8.76 -8.44 -5.94
CA ARG A 72 9.60 -9.40 -6.67
C ARG A 72 10.84 -8.74 -7.31
N GLY A 73 11.47 -7.82 -6.56
CA GLY A 73 12.61 -7.02 -7.03
C GLY A 73 12.27 -5.83 -7.93
N ASN A 74 11.02 -5.69 -8.40
CA ASN A 74 10.62 -4.60 -9.30
C ASN A 74 10.22 -3.35 -8.51
N ALA A 75 10.61 -2.18 -9.01
CA ALA A 75 10.09 -0.90 -8.55
C ALA A 75 8.70 -0.66 -9.13
N MET A 76 7.74 -0.30 -8.27
CA MET A 76 6.32 -0.22 -8.64
C MET A 76 5.77 1.19 -8.40
N GLU A 77 4.86 1.63 -9.27
CA GLU A 77 3.95 2.74 -8.98
C GLU A 77 2.68 2.22 -8.30
N VAL A 78 2.17 2.95 -7.31
CA VAL A 78 0.89 2.67 -6.62
C VAL A 78 -0.03 3.89 -6.68
N GLY A 79 -1.30 3.70 -6.33
CA GLY A 79 -2.28 4.78 -6.23
C GLY A 79 -3.37 4.74 -7.31
N PRO A 80 -4.10 5.85 -7.50
CA PRO A 80 -5.28 5.86 -8.35
C PRO A 80 -5.02 5.40 -9.79
N LEU A 81 -3.90 5.82 -10.38
CA LEU A 81 -3.54 5.40 -11.73
C LEU A 81 -3.28 3.90 -11.81
N ALA A 82 -2.51 3.35 -10.87
CA ALA A 82 -2.20 1.92 -10.82
C ALA A 82 -3.48 1.07 -10.68
N ARG A 83 -4.38 1.46 -9.77
CA ARG A 83 -5.68 0.77 -9.59
C ARG A 83 -6.55 0.83 -10.84
N THR A 84 -6.68 2.01 -11.46
CA THR A 84 -7.42 2.19 -12.71
C THR A 84 -6.87 1.28 -13.80
N LEU A 85 -5.54 1.25 -14.01
CA LEU A 85 -4.91 0.40 -15.03
C LEU A 85 -5.16 -1.09 -14.75
N ILE A 86 -4.97 -1.55 -13.51
CA ILE A 86 -5.21 -2.95 -13.15
C ILE A 86 -6.68 -3.33 -13.35
N ALA A 87 -7.62 -2.50 -12.88
CA ALA A 87 -9.06 -2.76 -13.04
C ALA A 87 -9.48 -2.76 -14.52
N TYR A 88 -8.97 -1.80 -15.31
CA TYR A 88 -9.21 -1.71 -16.75
C TYR A 88 -8.74 -2.96 -17.49
N HIS A 89 -7.49 -3.39 -17.28
CA HIS A 89 -6.93 -4.56 -17.96
C HIS A 89 -7.48 -5.90 -17.45
N LYS A 90 -8.06 -5.91 -16.24
CA LYS A 90 -8.86 -7.04 -15.75
C LYS A 90 -10.28 -7.08 -16.32
N GLY A 91 -10.69 -6.07 -17.09
CA GLY A 91 -12.01 -5.98 -17.69
C GLY A 91 -13.12 -5.59 -16.72
N ASP A 92 -12.83 -4.81 -15.67
CA ASP A 92 -13.88 -4.25 -14.83
C ASP A 92 -14.74 -3.28 -15.67
N ALA A 93 -16.00 -3.66 -15.91
CA ALA A 93 -16.87 -2.95 -16.84
C ALA A 93 -17.07 -1.47 -16.48
N ALA A 94 -17.19 -1.15 -15.19
CA ALA A 94 -17.40 0.23 -14.75
C ALA A 94 -16.14 1.09 -14.93
N THR A 95 -14.96 0.52 -14.65
CA THR A 95 -13.69 1.20 -14.92
C THR A 95 -13.45 1.37 -16.42
N VAL A 96 -13.66 0.32 -17.23
CA VAL A 96 -13.49 0.39 -18.70
C VAL A 96 -14.37 1.48 -19.29
N GLU A 97 -15.67 1.47 -18.98
CA GLU A 97 -16.61 2.48 -19.49
C GLU A 97 -16.21 3.90 -19.07
N SER A 98 -15.88 4.10 -17.79
CA SER A 98 -15.54 5.43 -17.30
C SER A 98 -14.24 5.96 -17.88
N VAL A 99 -13.22 5.10 -18.04
CA VAL A 99 -11.93 5.48 -18.61
C VAL A 99 -12.09 5.79 -20.10
N ASP A 100 -12.73 4.92 -20.87
CA ASP A 100 -12.92 5.11 -22.31
C ASP A 100 -13.69 6.40 -22.61
N ARG A 101 -14.75 6.67 -21.83
CA ARG A 101 -15.52 7.92 -21.93
C ARG A 101 -14.64 9.14 -21.62
N MET A 102 -13.85 9.07 -20.55
CA MET A 102 -12.98 10.17 -20.12
C MET A 102 -11.90 10.47 -21.16
N MET A 103 -11.23 9.45 -21.68
CA MET A 103 -10.17 9.60 -22.69
C MET A 103 -10.74 10.07 -24.04
N SER A 104 -11.91 9.53 -24.44
CA SER A 104 -12.62 9.98 -25.65
C SER A 104 -13.04 11.44 -25.56
N ALA A 105 -13.54 11.91 -24.41
CA ALA A 105 -13.93 13.31 -24.22
C ALA A 105 -12.76 14.29 -24.37
N LEU A 106 -11.54 13.84 -24.08
CA LEU A 106 -10.31 14.62 -24.24
C LEU A 106 -9.65 14.42 -25.62
N ASN A 107 -10.21 13.56 -26.48
CA ASN A 107 -9.60 13.12 -27.74
C ASN A 107 -8.17 12.60 -27.54
N LEU A 108 -7.93 11.89 -26.44
CA LEU A 108 -6.63 11.29 -26.12
C LEU A 108 -6.68 9.76 -26.26
N PRO A 109 -5.60 9.12 -26.72
CA PRO A 109 -5.50 7.66 -26.68
C PRO A 109 -5.43 7.16 -25.23
N LEU A 110 -5.77 5.89 -24.99
CA LEU A 110 -5.70 5.27 -23.66
C LEU A 110 -4.33 5.45 -23.00
N SER A 111 -3.23 5.38 -23.78
CA SER A 111 -1.86 5.62 -23.29
C SER A 111 -1.67 7.00 -22.66
N GLY A 112 -2.51 8.00 -23.00
CA GLY A 112 -2.51 9.32 -22.37
C GLY A 112 -2.80 9.29 -20.86
N ILE A 113 -3.40 8.21 -20.35
CA ILE A 113 -3.65 8.04 -18.91
C ILE A 113 -2.37 7.71 -18.12
N GLN A 114 -1.33 7.16 -18.77
CA GLN A 114 -0.05 6.82 -18.15
C GLN A 114 0.87 8.06 -18.06
N SER A 115 0.35 9.13 -17.45
CA SER A 115 0.98 10.45 -17.41
C SER A 115 0.66 11.18 -16.10
N THR A 116 1.35 12.29 -15.83
CA THR A 116 1.02 13.17 -14.69
C THR A 116 -0.41 13.68 -14.75
N LEU A 117 -0.91 14.04 -15.94
CA LEU A 117 -2.31 14.43 -16.14
C LEU A 117 -3.24 13.24 -15.84
N GLY A 118 -2.93 12.06 -16.36
CA GLY A 118 -3.73 10.85 -16.14
C GLY A 118 -3.83 10.44 -14.67
N ARG A 119 -2.80 10.68 -13.85
CA ARG A 119 -2.89 10.51 -12.39
C ARG A 119 -3.93 11.42 -11.73
N ILE A 120 -4.08 12.65 -12.21
CA ILE A 120 -5.09 13.60 -11.72
C ILE A 120 -6.48 13.14 -12.14
N LEU A 121 -6.64 12.77 -13.41
CA LEU A 121 -7.88 12.23 -13.97
C LEU A 121 -8.35 10.97 -13.22
N CYS A 122 -7.46 10.01 -12.99
CA CYS A 122 -7.78 8.79 -12.23
C CYS A 122 -8.24 9.08 -10.80
N ARG A 123 -7.68 10.10 -10.15
CA ARG A 123 -8.12 10.49 -8.80
C ARG A 123 -9.54 11.05 -8.81
N ALA A 124 -9.91 11.84 -9.81
CA ALA A 124 -11.28 12.34 -9.97
C ALA A 124 -12.26 11.20 -10.28
N HIS A 125 -11.87 10.27 -11.15
CA HIS A 125 -12.62 9.03 -11.41
C HIS A 125 -12.86 8.22 -10.13
N GLU A 126 -11.83 7.99 -9.32
CA GLU A 126 -11.96 7.25 -8.06
C GLU A 126 -12.84 7.97 -7.04
N ALA A 127 -12.80 9.31 -6.99
CA ALA A 127 -13.69 10.08 -6.12
C ALA A 127 -15.16 9.88 -6.48
N GLN A 128 -15.49 9.93 -7.79
CA GLN A 128 -16.84 9.63 -8.28
C GLN A 128 -17.24 8.18 -7.96
N TRP A 129 -16.36 7.22 -8.22
CA TRP A 129 -16.61 5.81 -7.92
C TRP A 129 -16.87 5.60 -6.43
N ALA A 130 -16.06 6.21 -5.55
CA ALA A 130 -16.16 6.07 -4.11
C ALA A 130 -17.45 6.69 -3.59
N ALA A 131 -17.87 7.84 -4.11
CA ALA A 131 -19.16 8.45 -3.77
C ALA A 131 -20.34 7.52 -4.10
N GLY A 132 -20.32 6.87 -5.27
CA GLY A 132 -21.32 5.86 -5.60
C GLY A 132 -21.26 4.64 -4.67
N LYS A 133 -20.06 4.22 -4.25
CA LYS A 133 -19.89 3.10 -3.32
C LYS A 133 -20.34 3.42 -1.89
N LEU A 134 -20.29 4.69 -1.46
CA LEU A 134 -20.87 5.09 -0.18
C LEU A 134 -22.37 4.76 -0.12
N GLN A 135 -23.13 5.13 -1.16
CA GLN A 135 -24.56 4.78 -1.23
C GLN A 135 -24.77 3.27 -1.27
N TYR A 136 -24.01 2.55 -2.12
CA TYR A 136 -24.09 1.09 -2.19
C TYR A 136 -23.89 0.40 -0.83
N PHE A 137 -22.87 0.82 -0.06
CA PHE A 137 -22.62 0.22 1.25
C PHE A 137 -23.65 0.65 2.29
N PHE A 138 -24.17 1.87 2.20
CA PHE A 138 -25.30 2.32 3.03
C PHE A 138 -26.55 1.46 2.77
N ASP A 139 -26.89 1.19 1.51
CA ASP A 139 -28.04 0.35 1.16
C ASP A 139 -27.88 -1.08 1.70
N LYS A 140 -26.66 -1.62 1.67
CA LYS A 140 -26.36 -2.94 2.27
C LYS A 140 -26.53 -2.92 3.78
N LEU A 141 -26.07 -1.87 4.46
CA LEU A 141 -26.32 -1.69 5.89
C LEU A 141 -27.82 -1.67 6.16
N MET A 142 -28.59 -0.84 5.44
CA MET A 142 -30.04 -0.75 5.62
C MET A 142 -30.76 -2.07 5.33
N THR A 143 -30.28 -2.84 4.36
CA THR A 143 -30.79 -4.19 4.07
C THR A 143 -30.58 -5.14 5.26
N ASN A 144 -29.38 -5.12 5.88
CA ASN A 144 -29.12 -5.90 7.09
C ASN A 144 -30.07 -5.51 8.24
N LEU A 145 -30.25 -4.20 8.46
CA LEU A 145 -31.13 -3.68 9.51
C LEU A 145 -32.60 -4.11 9.29
N LYS A 146 -33.10 -4.01 8.05
CA LYS A 146 -34.46 -4.47 7.68
C LYS A 146 -34.67 -5.95 7.94
N ASN A 147 -33.61 -6.75 7.80
CA ASN A 147 -33.64 -8.19 8.06
C ASN A 147 -33.33 -8.55 9.53
N GLY A 148 -33.30 -7.58 10.44
CA GLY A 148 -33.07 -7.79 11.87
C GLY A 148 -31.63 -8.06 12.27
N ASN A 149 -30.66 -7.91 11.36
CA ASN A 149 -29.24 -8.06 11.68
C ASN A 149 -28.67 -6.73 12.19
N LEU A 150 -28.48 -6.63 13.51
CA LEU A 150 -28.00 -5.45 14.23
C LEU A 150 -26.59 -5.63 14.83
N ALA A 151 -25.93 -6.77 14.60
CA ALA A 151 -24.64 -7.07 15.21
C ALA A 151 -23.52 -6.16 14.67
N THR A 152 -22.72 -5.58 15.58
CA THR A 152 -21.63 -4.63 15.23
C THR A 152 -20.27 -5.00 15.82
N ALA A 153 -20.22 -5.91 16.78
CA ALA A 153 -18.99 -6.34 17.45
C ALA A 153 -18.98 -7.84 17.68
N SER A 154 -17.78 -8.43 17.56
CA SER A 154 -17.46 -9.81 17.92
C SER A 154 -16.47 -9.73 19.08
N THR A 155 -16.81 -10.34 20.21
CA THR A 155 -16.08 -10.20 21.49
C THR A 155 -15.52 -11.53 22.00
N GLU A 156 -15.72 -12.64 21.27
CA GLU A 156 -15.27 -13.98 21.67
C GLU A 156 -13.74 -14.11 21.78
N LYS A 157 -12.99 -13.19 21.17
CA LYS A 157 -11.53 -13.09 21.26
C LYS A 157 -11.05 -11.72 21.73
N TRP A 158 -11.86 -11.00 22.51
CA TRP A 158 -11.45 -9.69 23.03
C TRP A 158 -10.34 -9.81 24.06
N GLU A 159 -10.49 -10.72 25.04
CA GLU A 159 -9.53 -10.91 26.13
C GLU A 159 -8.23 -11.55 25.63
N PRO A 160 -7.04 -11.00 25.95
CA PRO A 160 -5.74 -11.56 25.51
C PRO A 160 -5.51 -13.02 25.89
N ALA A 161 -6.14 -13.47 26.99
CA ALA A 161 -6.08 -14.86 27.42
C ALA A 161 -6.62 -15.84 26.35
N THR A 162 -7.54 -15.38 25.49
CA THR A 162 -8.14 -16.16 24.39
C THR A 162 -7.26 -16.22 23.14
N TRP A 163 -6.22 -15.40 23.07
CA TRP A 163 -5.34 -15.34 21.89
C TRP A 163 -4.32 -16.48 21.91
N PRO A 164 -3.87 -16.96 20.74
CA PRO A 164 -2.70 -17.82 20.66
C PRO A 164 -1.50 -17.19 21.37
N THR A 165 -0.64 -18.02 21.96
CA THR A 165 0.60 -17.56 22.62
C THR A 165 1.53 -16.85 21.64
N GLU A 166 1.55 -17.30 20.39
CA GLU A 166 2.26 -16.68 19.27
C GLU A 166 1.34 -16.68 18.04
N CYS A 167 1.21 -15.54 17.37
CA CYS A 167 0.51 -15.42 16.11
C CYS A 167 1.05 -14.26 15.26
N ARG A 168 0.79 -14.30 13.95
CA ARG A 168 1.11 -13.19 13.05
C ARG A 168 -0.01 -12.97 12.05
N GLY A 169 -0.16 -11.75 11.58
CA GLY A 169 -1.24 -11.35 10.66
C GLY A 169 -0.84 -10.19 9.74
N VAL A 170 -1.58 -10.08 8.65
CA VAL A 170 -1.45 -8.99 7.69
C VAL A 170 -2.80 -8.29 7.55
N GLY A 171 -2.83 -6.99 7.80
CA GLY A 171 -3.95 -6.12 7.42
C GLY A 171 -3.57 -5.34 6.16
N PHE A 172 -4.39 -5.37 5.12
CA PHE A 172 -4.11 -4.63 3.89
C PHE A 172 -5.35 -3.90 3.37
N THR A 173 -5.13 -2.80 2.67
CA THR A 173 -6.19 -2.01 2.05
C THR A 173 -5.62 -1.18 0.89
N GLU A 174 -6.50 -0.62 0.08
CA GLU A 174 -6.15 0.42 -0.89
C GLU A 174 -6.40 1.79 -0.27
N ALA A 175 -5.35 2.36 0.32
CA ALA A 175 -5.40 3.72 0.81
C ALA A 175 -5.55 4.71 -0.38
N PRO A 176 -5.95 5.98 -0.14
CA PRO A 176 -6.12 6.95 -1.22
C PRO A 176 -4.87 7.11 -2.11
N ARG A 177 -3.68 6.92 -1.53
CA ARG A 177 -2.38 7.04 -2.22
C ARG A 177 -1.85 5.73 -2.83
N GLY A 178 -2.47 4.58 -2.54
CA GLY A 178 -2.02 3.29 -3.04
C GLY A 178 -2.19 2.14 -2.06
N ALA A 179 -1.59 1.00 -2.39
CA ALA A 179 -1.58 -0.19 -1.56
C ALA A 179 -0.92 0.10 -0.19
N LEU A 180 -1.60 -0.29 0.88
CA LEU A 180 -1.14 -0.19 2.26
C LEU A 180 -1.22 -1.56 2.92
N GLY A 181 -0.17 -1.95 3.63
CA GLY A 181 -0.13 -3.18 4.42
C GLY A 181 0.52 -2.95 5.78
N HIS A 182 -0.08 -3.53 6.82
CA HIS A 182 0.49 -3.66 8.16
C HIS A 182 0.75 -5.15 8.42
N TRP A 183 1.99 -5.48 8.77
CA TRP A 183 2.39 -6.82 9.19
C TRP A 183 2.63 -6.79 10.69
N ALA A 184 1.90 -7.63 11.44
CA ALA A 184 1.98 -7.68 12.89
C ALA A 184 2.31 -9.11 13.35
N ALA A 185 3.23 -9.22 14.30
CA ALA A 185 3.48 -10.44 15.07
C ALA A 185 3.17 -10.15 16.53
N ILE A 186 2.42 -11.03 17.17
CA ILE A 186 2.05 -10.97 18.58
C ILE A 186 2.66 -12.19 19.25
N SER A 187 3.46 -11.95 20.27
CA SER A 187 4.00 -12.96 21.17
C SER A 187 3.76 -12.53 22.61
N ARG A 188 3.39 -13.47 23.49
CA ARG A 188 3.36 -13.19 24.92
C ARG A 188 4.79 -13.08 25.45
N TRP A 189 5.05 -12.07 26.27
CA TRP A 189 6.27 -12.00 27.06
C TRP A 189 6.31 -13.22 28.00
N GLN A 190 7.45 -13.90 28.01
CA GLN A 190 7.79 -14.86 29.07
C GLN A 190 8.63 -14.08 30.10
N ASP A 191 8.20 -14.08 31.36
CA ASP A 191 8.96 -13.56 32.49
C ASP A 191 10.23 -14.39 32.75
#